data_AF-L0K1D8-F1
#
_entry.id   AF-L0K1D8-F1
#
_cell.length_a   1.000
_cell.length_b   1.000
_cell.length_c   1.000
_cell.angle_alpha   90.00
_cell.angle_beta   90.00
_cell.angle_gamma   90.00
#
_symmetry.space_group_name_H-M   'P 1'
#
loop_
_entity.id
_entity.type
_entity.pdbx_description
1 polymer ?
#
loop_
_entity_poly.entity_id
_entity_poly.type
_entity_poly.pdbx_seq_one_letter_code
_entity_poly.pdbx_strand_id
1 'polypeptide(L)'
;MGRKDRLRNCMAQNPRTADASNTTNTGSKKSLTRRNYVQSLAAVATAAVSVGATGTAAADEEYEVIEADGQTVTISDGETWENKLIDMTTGGDIIINAEGTDWTIRNVGFHGENTSGAGSATFGVADTGGGTSTVENVYLGDGSDGRNGSGTGHGQTAFWVNPDHSGHIDFQNLNIQGFADNAIYASAPGNGGGGTVHIDSCFAANCYVSHFRIATEGSRVTNSSVLVDQDGFEGRGIWAWAPGTVEVEGCQIEMNGANTAIDAGANGNGTDVVVSNTDYDEGAGVAEHDGSTVQLEDDVGTDPEAFVPEGVPRSAEEAAGE
;
A
#
# COMPACT_ATOMS: atom_id res chain seq x y z
N MET A 1 17.36 -36.87 33.05
CA MET A 1 16.01 -36.46 33.47
C MET A 1 15.99 -34.94 33.44
N GLY A 2 15.42 -34.19 32.50
CA GLY A 2 14.60 -34.39 31.30
C GLY A 2 14.16 -32.98 30.88
N ARG A 3 14.30 -32.63 29.58
CA ARG A 3 13.96 -31.33 28.96
C ARG A 3 12.53 -30.87 29.26
N LYS A 4 12.29 -29.56 29.12
CA LYS A 4 11.28 -29.05 28.16
C LYS A 4 11.48 -27.58 27.81
N ASP A 5 11.90 -27.39 26.56
CA ASP A 5 11.70 -26.20 25.75
C ASP A 5 10.21 -25.78 25.72
N ARG A 6 9.96 -24.48 25.62
CA ARG A 6 8.73 -23.98 25.02
C ARG A 6 9.03 -22.73 24.19
N LEU A 7 9.22 -22.99 22.90
CA LEU A 7 9.13 -22.03 21.79
C LEU A 7 7.85 -21.20 21.93
N ARG A 8 7.95 -19.88 21.83
CA ARG A 8 6.80 -19.01 21.57
C ARG A 8 6.63 -18.93 20.04
N ASN A 9 5.43 -19.29 19.59
CA ASN A 9 4.93 -19.08 18.24
C ASN A 9 4.94 -17.59 17.90
N CYS A 10 5.59 -17.20 16.80
CA CYS A 10 5.17 -16.05 16.00
C CYS A 10 4.05 -16.53 15.07
N MET A 11 2.82 -16.08 15.32
CA MET A 11 1.72 -16.14 14.35
C MET A 11 1.47 -14.71 13.89
N ALA A 12 1.95 -14.36 12.70
CA ALA A 12 1.52 -13.16 11.98
C ALA A 12 0.22 -13.48 11.25
N GLN A 13 -0.90 -13.38 11.97
CA GLN A 13 -2.09 -12.75 11.43
C GLN A 13 -2.11 -11.42 12.17
N ASN A 14 -2.04 -10.28 11.48
CA ASN A 14 -2.30 -8.98 12.09
C ASN A 14 -3.80 -8.71 11.98
N PRO A 15 -4.64 -9.12 12.96
CA PRO A 15 -5.94 -8.50 13.08
C PRO A 15 -5.69 -7.03 13.37
N ARG A 16 -6.08 -6.15 12.43
CA ARG A 16 -6.27 -4.73 12.73
C ARG A 16 -7.18 -4.68 13.95
N THR A 17 -6.76 -4.02 15.01
CA THR A 17 -7.44 -4.00 16.30
C THR A 17 -8.92 -3.67 16.11
N ALA A 18 -9.79 -4.66 16.32
CA ALA A 18 -11.21 -4.45 16.50
C ALA A 18 -11.49 -4.32 18.00
N ASP A 19 -12.40 -3.41 18.36
CA ASP A 19 -13.01 -3.37 19.69
C ASP A 19 -13.45 -4.79 20.12
N ALA A 20 -13.12 -5.11 21.37
CA ALA A 20 -13.11 -6.48 21.87
C ALA A 20 -14.44 -7.23 21.70
N SER A 21 -14.45 -8.32 20.91
CA SER A 21 -15.26 -9.51 21.20
C SER A 21 -14.65 -10.78 20.59
N ASN A 22 -14.37 -11.76 21.45
CA ASN A 22 -13.75 -13.04 21.14
C ASN A 22 -14.69 -13.95 20.32
N THR A 23 -14.24 -14.43 19.15
CA THR A 23 -14.59 -15.78 18.66
C THR A 23 -13.48 -16.32 17.75
N THR A 24 -12.76 -17.34 18.22
CA THR A 24 -11.71 -18.07 17.48
C THR A 24 -12.29 -18.96 16.38
N ASN A 25 -11.80 -18.80 15.15
CA ASN A 25 -12.04 -19.75 14.05
C ASN A 25 -10.69 -20.17 13.45
N THR A 26 -10.31 -21.44 13.60
CA THR A 26 -9.00 -21.97 13.18
C THR A 26 -9.05 -22.48 11.74
N GLY A 27 -8.56 -21.66 10.80
CA GLY A 27 -8.23 -22.07 9.42
C GLY A 27 -6.71 -22.07 9.21
N SER A 28 -6.16 -23.19 8.76
CA SER A 28 -4.72 -23.40 8.53
C SER A 28 -4.24 -22.60 7.30
N LYS A 29 -3.52 -21.48 7.50
CA LYS A 29 -2.84 -20.74 6.42
C LYS A 29 -1.48 -21.36 6.11
N LYS A 30 -1.16 -21.60 4.83
CA LYS A 30 0.17 -22.02 4.37
C LYS A 30 1.09 -20.80 4.34
N SER A 31 2.05 -20.74 5.26
CA SER A 31 3.16 -19.78 5.21
C SER A 31 4.26 -20.34 4.31
N LEU A 32 4.63 -19.59 3.28
CA LEU A 32 5.79 -19.90 2.45
C LEU A 32 6.99 -19.17 3.06
N THR A 33 8.00 -19.93 3.49
CA THR A 33 9.34 -19.41 3.78
C THR A 33 10.28 -19.94 2.71
N ARG A 34 11.40 -19.25 2.42
CA ARG A 34 12.42 -19.67 1.42
C ARG A 34 12.79 -21.17 1.50
N ARG A 35 12.77 -21.77 2.70
CA ARG A 35 13.09 -23.19 2.90
C ARG A 35 12.02 -24.15 2.35
N ASN A 36 10.77 -23.72 2.27
CA ASN A 36 9.68 -24.46 1.64
C ASN A 36 9.56 -24.15 0.14
N TYR A 37 10.01 -22.96 -0.32
CA TYR A 37 9.94 -22.57 -1.73
C TYR A 37 10.94 -23.34 -2.62
N VAL A 38 12.16 -23.58 -2.10
CA VAL A 38 13.15 -24.44 -2.79
C VAL A 38 12.68 -25.91 -2.88
N GLN A 39 11.75 -26.33 -2.01
CA GLN A 39 11.11 -27.65 -2.10
C GLN A 39 9.87 -27.68 -3.01
N SER A 40 9.15 -26.57 -3.17
CA SER A 40 7.97 -26.49 -4.07
C SER A 40 8.36 -26.33 -5.55
N LEU A 41 9.53 -25.78 -5.87
CA LEU A 41 10.08 -25.79 -7.23
C LEU A 41 10.42 -27.22 -7.74
N ALA A 42 10.42 -28.23 -6.86
CA ALA A 42 10.54 -29.63 -7.27
C ALA A 42 9.19 -30.32 -7.52
N ALA A 43 8.04 -29.66 -7.30
CA ALA A 43 6.74 -30.34 -7.20
C ALA A 43 5.60 -29.78 -8.08
N VAL A 44 5.84 -28.84 -9.00
CA VAL A 44 4.84 -28.43 -10.00
C VAL A 44 5.43 -28.50 -11.40
N ALA A 45 5.67 -29.74 -11.85
CA ALA A 45 5.83 -30.09 -13.25
C ALA A 45 4.93 -31.30 -13.54
N THR A 46 3.61 -31.10 -13.52
CA THR A 46 2.68 -32.12 -14.02
C THR A 46 1.48 -31.48 -14.73
N ALA A 47 1.72 -30.99 -15.94
CA ALA A 47 0.68 -30.93 -16.97
C ALA A 47 1.17 -31.79 -18.15
N ALA A 48 0.43 -32.86 -18.42
CA ALA A 48 0.74 -33.81 -19.47
C ALA A 48 0.60 -33.14 -20.85
N VAL A 49 1.70 -33.05 -21.60
CA VAL A 49 1.68 -32.82 -23.05
C VAL A 49 2.31 -34.02 -23.74
N SER A 50 1.54 -34.53 -24.69
CA SER A 50 1.84 -35.59 -25.63
C SER A 50 3.24 -35.50 -26.26
N VAL A 51 3.81 -36.69 -26.49
CA VAL A 51 4.99 -37.00 -27.28
C VAL A 51 5.19 -36.06 -28.50
N GLY A 52 6.35 -35.40 -28.55
CA GLY A 52 7.00 -34.98 -29.80
C GLY A 52 6.80 -33.53 -30.24
N ALA A 53 7.42 -32.59 -29.53
CA ALA A 53 7.95 -31.36 -30.10
C ALA A 53 9.11 -30.88 -29.22
N THR A 54 10.22 -30.51 -29.85
CA THR A 54 11.37 -29.85 -29.22
C THR A 54 10.89 -28.64 -28.42
N GLY A 55 10.87 -28.78 -27.09
CA GLY A 55 10.59 -27.66 -26.19
C GLY A 55 11.69 -26.64 -26.33
N THR A 56 11.37 -25.51 -26.95
CA THR A 56 12.02 -24.23 -26.67
C THR A 56 11.96 -24.03 -25.17
N ALA A 57 13.12 -23.97 -24.51
CA ALA A 57 13.21 -23.29 -23.23
C ALA A 57 12.70 -21.87 -23.47
N ALA A 58 11.63 -21.46 -22.79
CA ALA A 58 11.26 -20.06 -22.71
C ALA A 58 12.36 -19.37 -21.87
N ALA A 59 13.39 -18.90 -22.56
CA ALA A 59 14.10 -17.70 -22.16
C ALA A 59 13.26 -16.51 -22.67
N ASP A 60 13.24 -15.41 -21.91
CA ASP A 60 12.61 -14.10 -22.20
C ASP A 60 11.33 -13.75 -21.41
N GLU A 61 11.26 -14.01 -20.10
CA GLU A 61 10.38 -13.22 -19.23
C GLU A 61 11.27 -12.41 -18.26
N GLU A 62 11.19 -11.08 -18.34
CA GLU A 62 11.97 -10.11 -17.54
C GLU A 62 11.51 -10.08 -16.07
N TYR A 63 10.40 -10.76 -15.76
CA TYR A 63 9.77 -10.85 -14.45
C TYR A 63 9.25 -12.26 -14.14
N GLU A 64 9.00 -12.53 -12.85
CA GLU A 64 8.34 -13.75 -12.38
C GLU A 64 6.83 -13.51 -12.27
N VAL A 65 6.02 -14.38 -12.88
CA VAL A 65 4.56 -14.38 -12.72
C VAL A 65 4.15 -15.17 -11.48
N ILE A 66 3.30 -14.59 -10.63
CA ILE A 66 2.75 -15.22 -9.43
C ILE A 66 1.23 -15.14 -9.46
N GLU A 67 0.57 -16.30 -9.55
CA GLU A 67 -0.88 -16.40 -9.37
C GLU A 67 -1.28 -16.17 -7.91
N ALA A 68 -2.27 -15.31 -7.67
CA ALA A 68 -2.85 -15.11 -6.34
C ALA A 68 -3.73 -16.31 -5.94
N ASP A 69 -3.45 -16.97 -4.82
CA ASP A 69 -4.20 -18.16 -4.32
C ASP A 69 -4.41 -18.10 -2.79
N GLY A 70 -4.32 -16.91 -2.19
CA GLY A 70 -4.44 -16.68 -0.75
C GLY A 70 -3.12 -16.83 0.02
N GLN A 71 -1.98 -16.78 -0.66
CA GLN A 71 -0.65 -16.88 -0.04
C GLN A 71 -0.20 -15.59 0.64
N THR A 72 0.81 -15.73 1.50
CA THR A 72 1.56 -14.60 2.07
C THR A 72 3.02 -14.70 1.64
N VAL A 73 3.54 -13.59 1.12
CA VAL A 73 4.96 -13.36 0.86
C VAL A 73 5.54 -12.58 2.04
N THR A 74 6.73 -12.95 2.50
CA THR A 74 7.42 -12.24 3.58
C THR A 74 8.79 -11.78 3.10
N ILE A 75 9.08 -10.50 3.30
CA ILE A 75 10.32 -9.82 2.94
C ILE A 75 10.98 -9.41 4.25
N SER A 76 12.22 -9.84 4.45
CA SER A 76 12.96 -9.66 5.71
C SER A 76 14.05 -8.58 5.59
N ASP A 77 14.78 -8.35 6.68
CA ASP A 77 15.89 -7.41 6.74
C ASP A 77 16.85 -7.51 5.53
N GLY A 78 17.11 -6.38 4.88
CA GLY A 78 18.04 -6.29 3.75
C GLY A 78 17.59 -6.99 2.47
N GLU A 79 16.37 -7.53 2.41
CA GLU A 79 15.89 -8.27 1.24
C GLU A 79 15.30 -7.35 0.18
N THR A 80 15.64 -7.62 -1.07
CA THR A 80 15.01 -7.02 -2.24
C THR A 80 14.02 -8.03 -2.86
N TRP A 81 12.79 -7.60 -3.07
CA TRP A 81 11.75 -8.34 -3.79
C TRP A 81 11.36 -7.56 -5.04
N GLU A 82 11.71 -8.11 -6.21
CA GLU A 82 11.67 -7.36 -7.46
C GLU A 82 11.22 -8.17 -8.68
N ASN A 83 10.78 -7.44 -9.71
CA ASN A 83 10.42 -7.92 -11.04
C ASN A 83 9.37 -9.02 -10.97
N LYS A 84 8.17 -8.63 -10.53
CA LYS A 84 7.03 -9.53 -10.30
C LYS A 84 5.80 -9.06 -11.04
N LEU A 85 5.14 -9.98 -11.73
CA LEU A 85 3.78 -9.79 -12.22
C LEU A 85 2.85 -10.66 -11.39
N ILE A 86 2.00 -10.04 -10.58
CA ILE A 86 1.02 -10.72 -9.76
C ILE A 86 -0.28 -10.83 -10.54
N ASP A 87 -0.73 -12.06 -10.81
CA ASP A 87 -2.01 -12.32 -11.47
C ASP A 87 -3.13 -12.47 -10.41
N MET A 88 -3.97 -11.45 -10.33
CA MET A 88 -5.14 -11.39 -9.44
C MET A 88 -6.42 -11.94 -10.11
N THR A 89 -6.38 -12.32 -11.38
CA THR A 89 -7.56 -12.77 -12.14
C THR A 89 -8.10 -14.13 -11.69
N THR A 90 -7.33 -14.84 -10.88
CA THR A 90 -7.72 -16.08 -10.19
C THR A 90 -8.85 -15.86 -9.17
N GLY A 91 -9.03 -14.63 -8.69
CA GLY A 91 -9.91 -14.29 -7.56
C GLY A 91 -9.35 -14.65 -6.18
N GLY A 92 -8.12 -15.18 -6.12
CA GLY A 92 -7.39 -15.39 -4.87
C GLY A 92 -6.80 -14.09 -4.33
N ASP A 93 -6.47 -14.07 -3.03
CA ASP A 93 -5.77 -12.94 -2.41
C ASP A 93 -4.24 -13.16 -2.43
N ILE A 94 -3.48 -12.11 -2.20
CA ILE A 94 -2.06 -12.22 -1.85
C ILE A 94 -1.72 -11.12 -0.85
N ILE A 95 -0.97 -11.48 0.18
CA ILE A 95 -0.49 -10.52 1.17
C ILE A 95 1.03 -10.47 1.08
N ILE A 96 1.58 -9.27 0.87
CA ILE A 96 3.01 -9.01 0.93
C ILE A 96 3.32 -8.35 2.27
N ASN A 97 4.10 -9.03 3.11
CA ASN A 97 4.50 -8.53 4.41
C ASN A 97 5.99 -8.20 4.41
N ALA A 98 6.33 -6.92 4.42
CA ALA A 98 7.70 -6.43 4.52
C ALA A 98 7.91 -5.73 5.86
N GLU A 99 8.31 -6.52 6.86
CA GLU A 99 8.58 -6.04 8.21
C GLU A 99 10.01 -6.43 8.58
N GLY A 100 10.79 -5.46 9.01
CA GLY A 100 12.23 -5.62 9.20
C GLY A 100 12.92 -4.27 9.04
N THR A 101 14.11 -4.24 8.47
CA THR A 101 14.79 -2.97 8.13
C THR A 101 15.57 -3.08 6.84
N ASP A 102 15.79 -1.96 6.15
CA ASP A 102 16.60 -1.87 4.94
C ASP A 102 16.13 -2.82 3.80
N TRP A 103 14.83 -3.06 3.71
CA TRP A 103 14.23 -3.90 2.67
C TRP A 103 13.81 -3.06 1.45
N THR A 104 13.70 -3.69 0.28
CA THR A 104 13.28 -3.04 -0.96
C THR A 104 12.22 -3.87 -1.68
N ILE A 105 11.13 -3.23 -2.09
CA ILE A 105 10.16 -3.77 -3.05
C ILE A 105 10.24 -2.91 -4.30
N ARG A 106 10.42 -3.51 -5.48
CA ARG A 106 10.44 -2.74 -6.72
C ARG A 106 9.99 -3.48 -7.96
N ASN A 107 9.51 -2.75 -8.95
CA ASN A 107 9.14 -3.29 -10.27
C ASN A 107 8.11 -4.43 -10.11
N VAL A 108 6.98 -4.10 -9.49
CA VAL A 108 5.92 -5.07 -9.18
C VAL A 108 4.59 -4.59 -9.77
N GLY A 109 4.01 -5.38 -10.66
CA GLY A 109 2.69 -5.13 -11.22
C GLY A 109 1.63 -6.08 -10.70
N PHE A 110 0.42 -5.58 -10.48
CA PHE A 110 -0.76 -6.40 -10.16
C PHE A 110 -1.75 -6.32 -11.31
N HIS A 111 -1.93 -7.46 -12.00
CA HIS A 111 -2.85 -7.60 -13.11
C HIS A 111 -4.19 -8.17 -12.62
N GLY A 112 -5.26 -7.40 -12.80
CA GLY A 112 -6.61 -7.73 -12.37
C GLY A 112 -7.00 -7.10 -11.03
N GLU A 113 -8.30 -6.86 -10.89
CA GLU A 113 -8.93 -6.34 -9.67
C GLU A 113 -8.86 -7.36 -8.52
N ASN A 114 -8.53 -6.92 -7.30
CA ASN A 114 -8.63 -7.79 -6.12
C ASN A 114 -10.10 -8.02 -5.76
N THR A 115 -10.61 -9.20 -6.15
CA THR A 115 -11.99 -9.64 -5.88
C THR A 115 -12.09 -10.71 -4.78
N SER A 116 -11.03 -10.90 -4.00
CA SER A 116 -10.96 -11.96 -2.98
C SER A 116 -11.95 -11.73 -1.82
N GLY A 117 -12.29 -10.48 -1.54
CA GLY A 117 -13.11 -10.09 -0.38
C GLY A 117 -12.42 -10.33 0.97
N ALA A 118 -11.09 -10.47 0.99
CA ALA A 118 -10.32 -10.70 2.20
C ALA A 118 -10.37 -9.50 3.17
N GLY A 119 -10.53 -8.28 2.65
CA GLY A 119 -10.54 -7.04 3.44
C GLY A 119 -9.19 -6.77 4.13
N SER A 120 -8.11 -7.33 3.57
CA SER A 120 -6.74 -7.20 4.05
C SER A 120 -6.09 -5.91 3.49
N ALA A 121 -4.82 -5.68 3.80
CA ALA A 121 -4.02 -4.81 2.94
C ALA A 121 -3.25 -5.72 2.00
N THR A 122 -3.10 -5.32 0.74
CA THR A 122 -2.24 -6.04 -0.20
C THR A 122 -0.80 -6.03 0.32
N PHE A 123 -0.35 -4.89 0.85
CA PHE A 123 0.94 -4.71 1.49
C PHE A 123 0.79 -4.33 2.96
N GLY A 124 1.42 -5.11 3.84
CA GLY A 124 1.74 -4.72 5.21
C GLY A 124 3.23 -4.40 5.31
N VAL A 125 3.58 -3.16 5.63
CA VAL A 125 4.98 -2.71 5.59
C VAL A 125 5.41 -1.97 6.86
N ALA A 126 6.67 -2.15 7.25
CA ALA A 126 7.33 -1.31 8.24
C ALA A 126 8.85 -1.47 8.18
N ASP A 127 9.56 -0.36 8.30
CA ASP A 127 10.93 -0.37 8.87
C ASP A 127 10.83 -0.30 10.40
N THR A 128 11.18 -1.40 11.06
CA THR A 128 11.16 -1.59 12.53
C THR A 128 12.57 -1.60 13.13
N GLY A 129 13.61 -1.50 12.31
CA GLY A 129 15.02 -1.44 12.75
C GLY A 129 15.54 -0.01 12.88
N GLY A 130 14.79 0.98 12.41
CA GLY A 130 15.19 2.39 12.39
C GLY A 130 16.03 2.76 11.15
N GLY A 131 16.03 1.90 10.13
CA GLY A 131 16.73 2.10 8.86
C GLY A 131 15.85 2.78 7.81
N THR A 132 16.16 2.52 6.54
CA THR A 132 15.41 3.05 5.39
C THR A 132 15.00 1.92 4.47
N SER A 133 13.70 1.76 4.29
CA SER A 133 13.12 0.82 3.34
C SER A 133 12.45 1.54 2.17
N THR A 134 12.30 0.86 1.05
CA THR A 134 11.79 1.48 -0.18
C THR A 134 10.75 0.60 -0.87
N VAL A 135 9.70 1.24 -1.38
CA VAL A 135 8.77 0.69 -2.36
C VAL A 135 8.83 1.59 -3.57
N GLU A 136 9.32 1.09 -4.70
CA GLU A 136 9.43 1.87 -5.93
C GLU A 136 8.79 1.16 -7.12
N ASN A 137 8.22 1.91 -8.07
CA ASN A 137 7.72 1.38 -9.33
C ASN A 137 6.73 0.20 -9.18
N VAL A 138 5.62 0.44 -8.47
CA VAL A 138 4.56 -0.57 -8.27
C VAL A 138 3.26 -0.10 -8.92
N TYR A 139 2.63 -0.99 -9.68
CA TYR A 139 1.31 -0.78 -10.26
C TYR A 139 0.24 -1.63 -9.56
N LEU A 140 -0.77 -0.93 -9.04
CA LEU A 140 -2.00 -1.45 -8.43
C LEU A 140 -3.21 -0.69 -9.00
N GLY A 141 -3.17 -0.29 -10.28
CA GLY A 141 -4.20 0.53 -10.91
C GLY A 141 -5.51 -0.20 -11.23
N ASP A 142 -5.52 -1.53 -11.18
CA ASP A 142 -6.73 -2.35 -11.40
C ASP A 142 -7.60 -2.44 -10.12
N GLY A 143 -7.08 -1.99 -8.98
CA GLY A 143 -7.82 -1.77 -7.74
C GLY A 143 -8.35 -3.00 -7.02
N SER A 144 -9.44 -2.80 -6.29
CA SER A 144 -10.13 -3.82 -5.52
C SER A 144 -11.63 -3.69 -5.70
N ASP A 145 -12.36 -4.77 -5.50
CA ASP A 145 -13.82 -4.65 -5.49
C ASP A 145 -14.30 -3.68 -4.40
N GLY A 146 -15.46 -3.06 -4.66
CA GLY A 146 -16.03 -2.03 -3.79
C GLY A 146 -16.51 -2.53 -2.41
N ARG A 147 -16.19 -3.76 -1.99
CA ARG A 147 -16.59 -4.25 -0.66
C ARG A 147 -15.75 -3.57 0.41
N ASN A 148 -16.31 -2.51 0.98
CA ASN A 148 -15.86 -1.91 2.24
C ASN A 148 -16.38 -2.70 3.49
N GLY A 149 -17.20 -3.74 3.26
CA GLY A 149 -17.89 -4.49 4.31
C GLY A 149 -17.17 -5.74 4.83
N SER A 150 -15.84 -5.73 4.92
CA SER A 150 -15.16 -6.85 5.59
C SER A 150 -15.66 -6.97 7.04
N GLY A 151 -15.54 -8.16 7.65
CA GLY A 151 -15.87 -8.34 9.07
C GLY A 151 -15.09 -7.43 10.03
N THR A 152 -14.10 -6.70 9.52
CA THR A 152 -13.30 -5.70 10.25
C THR A 152 -13.82 -4.27 10.10
N GLY A 153 -14.85 -4.02 9.28
CA GLY A 153 -15.42 -2.68 9.05
C GLY A 153 -14.62 -1.79 8.09
N HIS A 154 -13.63 -2.38 7.42
CA HIS A 154 -12.72 -1.70 6.49
C HIS A 154 -12.61 -2.47 5.16
N GLY A 155 -12.48 -1.76 4.06
CA GLY A 155 -12.27 -2.30 2.72
C GLY A 155 -10.84 -2.77 2.47
N GLN A 156 -10.57 -3.25 1.27
CA GLN A 156 -9.21 -3.54 0.85
C GLN A 156 -8.41 -2.22 0.78
N THR A 157 -7.23 -2.21 1.36
CA THR A 157 -6.25 -1.10 1.28
C THR A 157 -5.06 -1.56 0.46
N ALA A 158 -4.42 -0.68 -0.32
CA ALA A 158 -3.23 -1.09 -1.07
C ALA A 158 -2.03 -1.27 -0.12
N PHE A 159 -1.65 -0.21 0.59
CA PHE A 159 -0.57 -0.23 1.59
C PHE A 159 -1.08 0.12 2.99
N TRP A 160 -0.70 -0.69 3.97
CA TRP A 160 -0.83 -0.38 5.38
C TRP A 160 0.55 -0.37 6.03
N VAL A 161 0.93 0.79 6.57
CA VAL A 161 2.16 0.94 7.35
C VAL A 161 1.86 0.54 8.79
N ASN A 162 2.58 -0.46 9.29
CA ASN A 162 2.36 -0.99 10.63
C ASN A 162 2.72 0.07 11.70
N PRO A 163 1.93 0.24 12.78
CA PRO A 163 2.21 1.19 13.85
C PRO A 163 3.57 1.01 14.53
N ASP A 164 4.20 -0.17 14.45
CA ASP A 164 5.56 -0.39 14.99
C ASP A 164 6.67 0.20 14.10
N HIS A 165 6.33 0.76 12.94
CA HIS A 165 7.28 1.44 12.06
C HIS A 165 7.96 2.62 12.80
N SER A 166 9.28 2.57 12.87
CA SER A 166 10.12 3.54 13.58
C SER A 166 11.29 4.07 12.76
N GLY A 167 11.52 3.51 11.57
CA GLY A 167 12.52 4.00 10.61
C GLY A 167 11.94 4.98 9.59
N HIS A 168 12.38 4.81 8.34
CA HIS A 168 11.95 5.58 7.19
C HIS A 168 11.43 4.67 6.08
N ILE A 169 10.33 5.04 5.40
CA ILE A 169 9.90 4.40 4.15
C ILE A 169 9.76 5.45 3.04
N ASP A 170 10.42 5.19 1.93
CA ASP A 170 10.21 5.88 0.65
C ASP A 170 9.20 5.09 -0.20
N PHE A 171 8.10 5.73 -0.58
CA PHE A 171 7.20 5.29 -1.64
C PHE A 171 7.45 6.16 -2.87
N GLN A 172 7.89 5.55 -3.97
CA GLN A 172 8.29 6.28 -5.17
C GLN A 172 7.65 5.66 -6.42
N ASN A 173 7.16 6.47 -7.34
CA ASN A 173 6.69 6.00 -8.64
C ASN A 173 5.57 4.96 -8.56
N LEU A 174 4.59 5.17 -7.68
CA LEU A 174 3.49 4.21 -7.50
C LEU A 174 2.25 4.63 -8.29
N ASN A 175 1.52 3.66 -8.82
CA ASN A 175 0.21 3.87 -9.41
C ASN A 175 -0.83 3.03 -8.67
N ILE A 176 -1.70 3.66 -7.88
CA ILE A 176 -2.65 2.95 -7.02
C ILE A 176 -4.05 3.50 -7.27
N GLN A 177 -4.97 2.67 -7.74
CA GLN A 177 -6.31 3.17 -8.07
C GLN A 177 -7.41 2.24 -7.59
N GLY A 178 -8.63 2.75 -7.43
CA GLY A 178 -9.83 1.92 -7.28
C GLY A 178 -9.87 1.08 -6.00
N PHE A 179 -9.19 1.49 -4.92
CA PHE A 179 -9.24 0.75 -3.65
C PHE A 179 -10.48 1.12 -2.82
N ALA A 180 -11.11 0.11 -2.23
CA ALA A 180 -12.30 0.28 -1.37
C ALA A 180 -12.00 0.96 -0.02
N ASP A 181 -10.72 1.18 0.30
CA ASP A 181 -10.27 1.93 1.47
C ASP A 181 -9.19 2.96 1.06
N ASN A 182 -7.95 2.87 1.56
CA ASN A 182 -6.88 3.82 1.21
C ASN A 182 -5.97 3.29 0.10
N ALA A 183 -5.34 4.19 -0.67
CA ALA A 183 -4.15 3.82 -1.44
C ALA A 183 -2.97 3.60 -0.48
N ILE A 184 -2.52 4.63 0.24
CA ILE A 184 -1.47 4.51 1.26
C ILE A 184 -2.03 4.91 2.62
N TYR A 185 -2.14 3.93 3.54
CA TYR A 185 -2.42 4.14 4.95
C TYR A 185 -1.11 4.14 5.73
N ALA A 186 -0.54 5.34 5.89
CA ALA A 186 0.70 5.64 6.61
C ALA A 186 0.50 6.43 7.91
N SER A 187 -0.74 6.63 8.40
CA SER A 187 -0.94 7.37 9.66
C SER A 187 -0.78 6.54 10.94
N ALA A 188 -0.80 5.21 10.86
CA ALA A 188 -0.75 4.35 12.04
C ALA A 188 0.52 4.51 12.91
N PRO A 189 1.72 4.77 12.36
CA PRO A 189 2.93 5.03 13.13
C PRO A 189 2.83 6.20 14.11
N GLY A 190 1.93 7.16 13.87
CA GLY A 190 1.64 8.25 14.80
C GLY A 190 1.14 7.81 16.18
N ASN A 191 0.60 6.59 16.29
CA ASN A 191 0.17 5.99 17.56
C ASN A 191 1.22 5.07 18.18
N GLY A 192 2.42 4.96 17.59
CA GLY A 192 3.40 3.95 17.94
C GLY A 192 4.84 4.38 17.66
N GLY A 193 5.50 3.69 16.72
CA GLY A 193 6.92 3.80 16.45
C GLY A 193 7.38 5.15 15.91
N GLY A 194 6.47 5.99 15.40
CA GLY A 194 6.77 7.36 14.98
C GLY A 194 7.70 7.46 13.77
N GLY A 195 7.86 6.38 13.00
CA GLY A 195 8.64 6.37 11.77
C GLY A 195 8.04 7.27 10.69
N THR A 196 8.90 7.72 9.79
CA THR A 196 8.57 8.71 8.76
C THR A 196 8.28 8.05 7.41
N VAL A 197 7.36 8.63 6.66
CA VAL A 197 6.97 8.16 5.33
C VAL A 197 7.07 9.30 4.33
N HIS A 198 7.77 9.06 3.22
CA HIS A 198 7.83 9.98 2.09
C HIS A 198 7.12 9.34 0.90
N ILE A 199 6.14 10.04 0.33
CA ILE A 199 5.43 9.63 -0.87
C ILE A 199 5.85 10.61 -1.96
N ASP A 200 6.65 10.16 -2.92
CA ASP A 200 7.17 11.00 -3.99
C ASP A 200 6.77 10.46 -5.36
N SER A 201 6.40 11.36 -6.27
CA SER A 201 6.12 11.01 -7.67
C SER A 201 5.12 9.86 -7.80
N CYS A 202 4.05 9.86 -6.99
CA CYS A 202 3.02 8.81 -6.98
C CYS A 202 1.71 9.31 -7.60
N PHE A 203 0.97 8.40 -8.24
CA PHE A 203 -0.40 8.63 -8.69
C PHE A 203 -1.37 7.78 -7.88
N ALA A 204 -2.39 8.42 -7.31
CA ALA A 204 -3.48 7.72 -6.67
C ALA A 204 -4.83 8.19 -7.21
N ALA A 205 -5.71 7.27 -7.59
CA ALA A 205 -7.02 7.65 -8.11
C ALA A 205 -8.18 6.84 -7.53
N ASN A 206 -9.34 7.46 -7.39
CA ASN A 206 -10.59 6.78 -7.08
C ASN A 206 -10.45 5.80 -5.89
N CYS A 207 -9.88 6.26 -4.77
CA CYS A 207 -9.83 5.48 -3.52
C CYS A 207 -10.92 5.97 -2.56
N TYR A 208 -11.61 5.06 -1.89
CA TYR A 208 -12.87 5.39 -1.20
C TYR A 208 -12.68 6.13 0.13
N VAL A 209 -11.62 5.86 0.89
CA VAL A 209 -11.39 6.50 2.21
C VAL A 209 -10.40 7.65 2.11
N SER A 210 -9.23 7.40 1.54
CA SER A 210 -8.22 8.43 1.27
C SER A 210 -7.19 7.92 0.26
N HIS A 211 -6.63 8.82 -0.54
CA HIS A 211 -5.52 8.48 -1.41
C HIS A 211 -4.25 8.39 -0.57
N PHE A 212 -3.85 9.48 0.08
CA PHE A 212 -2.69 9.49 0.96
C PHE A 212 -3.08 9.84 2.38
N ARG A 213 -3.13 8.83 3.25
CA ARG A 213 -3.37 9.02 4.67
C ARG A 213 -2.06 8.90 5.43
N ILE A 214 -1.57 9.98 6.03
CA ILE A 214 -0.20 10.07 6.53
C ILE A 214 -0.15 10.75 7.90
N ALA A 215 0.91 10.54 8.67
CA ALA A 215 1.14 11.20 9.96
C ALA A 215 2.64 11.25 10.25
N THR A 216 3.00 11.77 11.42
CA THR A 216 4.36 11.89 11.99
C THR A 216 5.15 13.09 11.47
N GLU A 217 5.95 13.66 12.37
CA GLU A 217 6.85 14.78 12.08
C GLU A 217 7.86 14.39 11.00
N GLY A 218 7.92 15.20 9.94
CA GLY A 218 8.87 15.01 8.84
C GLY A 218 8.42 14.02 7.77
N SER A 219 7.15 13.58 7.82
CA SER A 219 6.53 12.85 6.71
C SER A 219 6.03 13.82 5.63
N ARG A 220 6.06 13.39 4.36
CA ARG A 220 5.73 14.28 3.23
C ARG A 220 5.08 13.57 2.06
N VAL A 221 4.32 14.35 1.29
CA VAL A 221 3.78 13.99 -0.02
C VAL A 221 4.32 14.99 -1.04
N THR A 222 5.12 14.53 -1.99
CA THR A 222 5.83 15.37 -2.95
C THR A 222 5.59 14.92 -4.39
N ASN A 223 5.50 15.88 -5.31
CA ASN A 223 5.44 15.63 -6.77
C ASN A 223 4.37 14.61 -7.21
N SER A 224 3.31 14.47 -6.40
CA SER A 224 2.33 13.39 -6.53
C SER A 224 0.98 13.94 -6.98
N SER A 225 0.16 13.08 -7.55
CA SER A 225 -1.15 13.48 -8.07
C SER A 225 -2.25 12.58 -7.55
N VAL A 226 -3.38 13.21 -7.22
CA VAL A 226 -4.62 12.58 -6.84
C VAL A 226 -5.70 12.92 -7.86
N LEU A 227 -6.47 11.91 -8.26
CA LEU A 227 -7.63 12.07 -9.13
C LEU A 227 -8.87 11.36 -8.57
N VAL A 228 -9.99 12.07 -8.47
CA VAL A 228 -11.31 11.47 -8.30
C VAL A 228 -12.18 11.86 -9.48
N ASP A 229 -12.44 10.94 -10.40
CA ASP A 229 -13.21 11.18 -11.63
C ASP A 229 -14.32 10.15 -11.87
N GLN A 230 -14.50 9.21 -10.94
CA GLN A 230 -15.52 8.18 -11.01
C GLN A 230 -16.58 8.32 -9.92
N ASP A 231 -17.84 8.09 -10.30
CA ASP A 231 -18.96 8.05 -9.36
C ASP A 231 -18.75 6.98 -8.28
N GLY A 232 -19.12 7.30 -7.03
CA GLY A 232 -19.10 6.36 -5.91
C GLY A 232 -17.78 6.32 -5.14
N PHE A 233 -16.77 7.10 -5.54
CA PHE A 233 -15.57 7.35 -4.74
C PHE A 233 -15.65 8.72 -4.08
N GLU A 234 -15.47 8.75 -2.76
CA GLU A 234 -15.61 9.96 -1.93
C GLU A 234 -14.43 10.09 -0.95
N GLY A 235 -13.26 9.55 -1.32
CA GLY A 235 -12.08 9.61 -0.47
C GLY A 235 -11.55 11.03 -0.32
N ARG A 236 -10.75 11.25 0.71
CA ARG A 236 -9.94 12.48 0.84
C ARG A 236 -8.73 12.41 -0.07
N GLY A 237 -8.23 13.55 -0.54
CA GLY A 237 -6.96 13.59 -1.27
C GLY A 237 -5.81 13.21 -0.35
N ILE A 238 -5.41 14.15 0.49
CA ILE A 238 -4.42 13.93 1.55
C ILE A 238 -5.14 14.04 2.90
N TRP A 239 -5.02 12.99 3.73
CA TRP A 239 -5.52 13.00 5.09
C TRP A 239 -4.35 12.93 6.07
N ALA A 240 -3.95 14.09 6.59
CA ALA A 240 -2.91 14.22 7.59
C ALA A 240 -3.47 13.96 9.00
N TRP A 241 -2.85 13.03 9.70
CA TRP A 241 -3.20 12.65 11.07
C TRP A 241 -2.10 13.10 12.03
N ALA A 242 -2.49 13.25 13.30
CA ALA A 242 -1.57 13.52 14.38
C ALA A 242 -0.63 12.32 14.66
N PRO A 243 0.55 12.56 15.25
CA PRO A 243 1.12 13.87 15.59
C PRO A 243 2.06 14.40 14.49
N GLY A 244 2.53 15.63 14.68
CA GLY A 244 3.65 16.21 13.94
C GLY A 244 3.22 17.04 12.73
N THR A 245 4.21 17.54 12.01
CA THR A 245 4.03 18.32 10.79
C THR A 245 4.16 17.42 9.57
N VAL A 246 3.18 17.51 8.67
CA VAL A 246 3.21 16.88 7.34
C VAL A 246 3.44 17.94 6.27
N GLU A 247 4.34 17.68 5.34
CA GLU A 247 4.61 18.56 4.20
C GLU A 247 3.91 18.05 2.93
N VAL A 248 3.27 18.95 2.19
CA VAL A 248 2.67 18.69 0.88
C VAL A 248 3.28 19.66 -0.12
N GLU A 249 4.02 19.15 -1.10
CA GLU A 249 4.76 19.97 -2.06
C GLU A 249 4.61 19.45 -3.50
N GLY A 250 4.44 20.35 -4.48
CA GLY A 250 4.49 19.94 -5.88
C GLY A 250 3.32 19.03 -6.31
N CYS A 251 2.21 19.03 -5.59
CA CYS A 251 1.12 18.08 -5.83
C CYS A 251 0.00 18.64 -6.72
N GLN A 252 -0.76 17.75 -7.33
CA GLN A 252 -2.00 18.08 -8.07
C GLN A 252 -3.14 17.23 -7.52
N ILE A 253 -4.10 17.86 -6.82
CA ILE A 253 -5.16 17.16 -6.07
C ILE A 253 -6.52 17.48 -6.70
N GLU A 254 -6.86 16.78 -7.77
CA GLU A 254 -8.11 16.94 -8.52
C GLU A 254 -9.20 16.03 -7.96
N MET A 255 -10.12 16.60 -7.18
CA MET A 255 -11.14 15.85 -6.46
C MET A 255 -12.52 15.86 -7.14
N ASN A 256 -12.70 16.65 -8.20
CA ASN A 256 -13.99 16.94 -8.85
C ASN A 256 -15.13 17.26 -7.86
N GLY A 257 -14.83 18.04 -6.83
CA GLY A 257 -15.72 18.45 -5.75
C GLY A 257 -16.01 17.35 -4.70
N ALA A 258 -15.34 16.20 -4.78
CA ALA A 258 -15.52 15.11 -3.84
C ALA A 258 -14.79 15.37 -2.52
N ASN A 259 -15.53 15.24 -1.41
CA ASN A 259 -15.02 15.29 -0.04
C ASN A 259 -14.07 16.48 0.22
N THR A 260 -12.83 16.21 0.63
CA THR A 260 -11.84 17.22 1.05
C THR A 260 -10.51 16.91 0.37
N ALA A 261 -9.89 17.92 -0.24
CA ALA A 261 -8.61 17.76 -0.92
C ALA A 261 -7.46 17.57 0.09
N ILE A 262 -7.44 18.38 1.15
CA ILE A 262 -6.47 18.27 2.26
C ILE A 262 -7.25 18.32 3.59
N ASP A 263 -7.22 17.23 4.34
CA ASP A 263 -7.89 17.09 5.63
C ASP A 263 -6.84 16.92 6.74
N ALA A 264 -6.83 17.81 7.73
CA ALA A 264 -5.88 17.82 8.83
C ALA A 264 -6.54 17.52 10.17
N GLY A 265 -6.08 16.45 10.82
CA GLY A 265 -6.51 16.03 12.15
C GLY A 265 -7.63 15.00 12.14
N ALA A 266 -7.73 14.26 13.25
CA ALA A 266 -8.82 13.33 13.49
C ALA A 266 -8.84 12.87 14.95
N ASN A 267 -10.01 12.39 15.39
CA ASN A 267 -10.20 11.70 16.67
C ASN A 267 -9.72 12.51 17.90
N GLY A 268 -9.87 13.83 17.87
CA GLY A 268 -9.53 14.71 18.99
C GLY A 268 -8.06 15.08 19.08
N ASN A 269 -7.25 14.80 18.06
CA ASN A 269 -5.83 15.15 18.02
C ASN A 269 -5.51 16.00 16.79
N GLY A 270 -4.85 17.14 17.04
CA GLY A 270 -4.42 18.07 16.01
C GLY A 270 -3.08 17.70 15.36
N THR A 271 -2.89 18.15 14.14
CA THR A 271 -1.67 17.99 13.32
C THR A 271 -1.39 19.30 12.59
N ASP A 272 -0.16 19.53 12.15
CA ASP A 272 0.18 20.68 11.31
C ASP A 272 0.46 20.21 9.88
N VAL A 273 -0.03 20.96 8.89
CA VAL A 273 0.21 20.69 7.47
C VAL A 273 0.77 21.94 6.83
N VAL A 274 1.88 21.82 6.11
CA VAL A 274 2.45 22.90 5.31
C VAL A 274 2.32 22.52 3.84
N VAL A 275 1.71 23.41 3.06
CA VAL A 275 1.40 23.18 1.65
C VAL A 275 2.10 24.22 0.79
N SER A 276 2.86 23.77 -0.20
CA SER A 276 3.57 24.64 -1.14
C SER A 276 3.56 24.06 -2.56
N ASN A 277 3.69 24.91 -3.58
CA ASN A 277 3.73 24.52 -5.01
C ASN A 277 2.67 23.47 -5.40
N THR A 278 1.48 23.54 -4.81
CA THR A 278 0.45 22.50 -4.92
C THR A 278 -0.85 23.14 -5.36
N ASP A 279 -1.52 22.51 -6.31
CA ASP A 279 -2.89 22.86 -6.67
C ASP A 279 -3.85 21.83 -6.08
N TYR A 280 -4.92 22.31 -5.47
CA TYR A 280 -5.99 21.48 -4.92
C TYR A 280 -7.36 21.93 -5.42
N ASP A 281 -8.30 21.01 -5.56
CA ASP A 281 -9.63 21.37 -6.03
C ASP A 281 -10.38 22.31 -5.05
N GLU A 282 -10.70 23.53 -5.51
CA GLU A 282 -11.44 24.54 -4.73
C GLU A 282 -12.77 23.98 -4.19
N GLY A 283 -13.46 23.15 -4.98
CA GLY A 283 -14.75 22.57 -4.63
C GLY A 283 -14.69 21.57 -3.48
N ALA A 284 -13.57 20.85 -3.35
CA ALA A 284 -13.32 19.93 -2.23
C ALA A 284 -12.70 20.66 -1.04
N GLY A 285 -11.83 21.64 -1.29
CA GLY A 285 -11.30 22.52 -0.25
C GLY A 285 -10.34 21.86 0.74
N VAL A 286 -10.09 22.59 1.82
CA VAL A 286 -9.18 22.22 2.91
C VAL A 286 -9.98 22.19 4.23
N ALA A 287 -9.73 21.19 5.07
CA ALA A 287 -10.36 21.05 6.38
C ALA A 287 -9.34 20.96 7.51
N GLU A 288 -9.63 21.67 8.60
CA GLU A 288 -8.87 21.62 9.85
C GLU A 288 -9.76 21.09 10.98
N HIS A 289 -9.25 20.10 11.72
CA HIS A 289 -9.97 19.44 12.80
C HIS A 289 -9.11 19.38 14.07
N ASP A 290 -9.78 19.35 15.22
CA ASP A 290 -9.14 19.01 16.50
C ASP A 290 -7.93 19.89 16.89
N GLY A 291 -7.94 21.15 16.44
CA GLY A 291 -6.85 22.10 16.68
C GLY A 291 -5.69 21.99 15.70
N SER A 292 -5.88 21.27 14.59
CA SER A 292 -4.93 21.22 13.47
C SER A 292 -4.83 22.55 12.75
N THR A 293 -3.73 22.73 12.01
CA THR A 293 -3.55 23.86 11.10
C THR A 293 -3.11 23.39 9.73
N VAL A 294 -3.57 24.07 8.69
CA VAL A 294 -3.10 23.94 7.30
C VAL A 294 -2.58 25.30 6.84
N GLN A 295 -1.26 25.40 6.71
CA GLN A 295 -0.59 26.57 6.20
C GLN A 295 -0.43 26.45 4.68
N LEU A 296 -1.16 27.29 3.94
CA LEU A 296 -1.01 27.42 2.50
C LEU A 296 0.02 28.52 2.20
N GLU A 297 1.10 28.18 1.51
CA GLU A 297 2.10 29.14 1.04
C GLU A 297 1.60 29.95 -0.17
N ASP A 298 2.35 30.99 -0.57
CA ASP A 298 1.97 31.92 -1.64
C ASP A 298 1.87 31.27 -3.04
N ASP A 299 2.43 30.07 -3.21
CA ASP A 299 2.50 29.29 -4.46
C ASP A 299 1.47 28.15 -4.53
N VAL A 300 0.48 28.14 -3.62
CA VAL A 300 -0.66 27.22 -3.65
C VAL A 300 -1.79 27.78 -4.52
N GLY A 301 -2.24 26.99 -5.50
CA GLY A 301 -3.37 27.31 -6.37
C GLY A 301 -4.57 26.39 -6.16
N THR A 302 -5.62 26.61 -6.93
CA THR A 302 -6.89 25.86 -6.80
C THR A 302 -7.46 25.34 -8.12
N ASP A 303 -6.62 25.21 -9.15
CA ASP A 303 -6.98 24.76 -10.50
C ASP A 303 -6.13 23.52 -10.85
N PRO A 304 -6.34 22.39 -10.14
CA PRO A 304 -5.49 21.22 -10.30
C PRO A 304 -5.70 20.57 -11.68
N GLU A 305 -4.62 20.09 -12.27
CA GLU A 305 -4.62 19.22 -13.44
C GLU A 305 -3.96 17.88 -13.04
N ALA A 306 -4.77 16.86 -12.73
CA ALA A 306 -4.20 15.58 -12.35
C ALA A 306 -3.44 14.93 -13.51
N PHE A 307 -2.31 14.31 -13.19
CA PHE A 307 -1.46 13.63 -14.15
C PHE A 307 -0.84 12.39 -13.52
N VAL A 308 -0.50 11.40 -14.34
CA VAL A 308 0.35 10.29 -13.90
C VAL A 308 1.81 10.77 -14.01
N PRO A 309 2.56 10.92 -12.89
CA PRO A 309 3.93 11.43 -12.91
C PRO A 309 4.88 10.67 -13.85
N GLU A 310 5.97 11.33 -14.25
CA GLU A 310 7.01 10.69 -15.05
C GLU A 310 7.62 9.51 -14.29
N GLY A 311 7.82 8.37 -14.96
CA GLY A 311 8.35 7.15 -14.35
C GLY A 311 7.35 6.36 -13.51
N VAL A 312 6.10 6.81 -13.36
CA VAL A 312 5.03 6.01 -12.75
C VAL A 312 4.48 5.02 -13.77
N PRO A 313 4.42 3.71 -13.45
CA PRO A 313 3.94 2.70 -14.36
C PRO A 313 2.42 2.84 -14.60
N ARG A 314 1.96 2.57 -15.82
CA ARG A 314 0.55 2.65 -16.23
C ARG A 314 -0.09 1.29 -16.45
N SER A 315 0.67 0.21 -16.38
CA SER A 315 0.15 -1.15 -16.34
C SER A 315 0.97 -2.06 -15.44
N ALA A 316 0.41 -3.23 -15.14
CA ALA A 316 1.10 -4.25 -14.36
C ALA A 316 2.37 -4.75 -15.06
N GLU A 317 2.31 -4.95 -16.38
CA GLU A 317 3.45 -5.39 -17.18
C GLU A 317 4.52 -4.30 -17.30
N GLU A 318 4.14 -3.02 -17.39
CA GLU A 318 5.09 -1.90 -17.36
C GLU A 318 5.86 -1.88 -16.05
N ALA A 319 5.17 -1.97 -14.90
CA ALA A 319 5.84 -2.04 -13.60
C ALA A 319 6.74 -3.28 -13.48
N ALA A 320 6.29 -4.45 -13.93
CA ALA A 320 7.05 -5.69 -13.77
C ALA A 320 8.29 -5.77 -14.69
N GLY A 321 8.25 -5.14 -15.86
CA GLY A 321 9.26 -5.28 -16.92
C GLY A 321 10.42 -4.27 -16.88
N GLU A 322 10.40 -3.31 -15.97
CA GLU A 322 11.50 -2.32 -15.83
C GLU A 322 12.76 -2.84 -15.13
#